data_AF-A0A7X9II60-F1
#
_entry.id   AF-A0A7X9II60-F1
#
_cell.length_a   1.000
_cell.length_b   1.000
_cell.length_c   1.000
_cell.angle_alpha   90.00
_cell.angle_beta   90.00
_cell.angle_gamma   90.00
#
_symmetry.space_group_name_H-M   'P 1'
#
loop_
_entity.id
_entity.type
_entity.pdbx_description
1 polymer ?
#
loop_
_entity_poly.entity_id
_entity_poly.type
_entity_poly.pdbx_seq_one_letter_code
_entity_poly.pdbx_strand_id
1 'polypeptide(L)'
;MTKSWLRQKHDEFVRDLLRDFCLSARILEERFRAFEAGGGMVFEVLRDLLGEQMNKGLLWRLKDTAHHLFRDRDEDNPVGQFLDWCIGYIFHETMKLKEDAYQQQNYAPWFREMQNRELPETDLIISRELFQLLMQTNESMQRESRRIRFIIRQCRKLFPIYLADQEKNHWLARFLFKYNGLVREVFEENYRDLIRAIYKDSPEMLEIMASRSLREGGWVIQAAEAAEAACGKWPASQAAALEKQTVDAWRARLRV
;
A
#
# COMPACT_ATOMS: atom_id res chain seq x y z
N MET A 1 13.00 17.87 -10.04
CA MET A 1 12.41 17.15 -11.20
C MET A 1 11.67 18.15 -12.06
N THR A 2 11.79 18.09 -13.39
CA THR A 2 11.10 19.03 -14.30
C THR A 2 9.64 18.64 -14.45
N LYS A 3 8.69 19.61 -14.42
CA LYS A 3 7.24 19.36 -14.57
C LYS A 3 6.88 18.48 -15.80
N SER A 4 7.66 18.59 -16.88
CA SER A 4 7.50 17.78 -18.11
C SER A 4 7.74 16.27 -17.91
N TRP A 5 8.76 15.89 -17.13
CA TRP A 5 9.07 14.48 -16.87
C TRP A 5 8.01 13.81 -16.01
N LEU A 6 7.51 14.51 -14.99
CA LEU A 6 6.42 14.03 -14.13
C LEU A 6 5.13 13.80 -14.94
N ARG A 7 4.84 14.67 -15.92
CA ARG A 7 3.69 14.50 -16.81
C ARG A 7 3.84 13.27 -17.72
N GLN A 8 5.05 13.01 -18.21
CA GLN A 8 5.33 11.84 -19.05
C GLN A 8 5.24 10.52 -18.28
N LYS A 9 5.60 10.53 -17.00
CA LYS A 9 5.63 9.34 -16.13
C LYS A 9 4.40 9.17 -15.25
N HIS A 10 3.38 10.00 -15.47
CA HIS A 10 2.22 10.07 -14.59
C HIS A 10 1.57 8.71 -14.34
N ASP A 11 1.35 7.92 -15.40
CA ASP A 11 0.67 6.64 -15.30
C ASP A 11 1.46 5.63 -14.45
N GLU A 12 2.79 5.62 -14.57
CA GLU A 12 3.66 4.81 -13.72
C GLU A 12 3.60 5.26 -12.25
N PHE A 13 3.56 6.58 -11.99
CA PHE A 13 3.42 7.10 -10.63
C PHE A 13 2.07 6.75 -10.00
N VAL A 14 0.96 6.82 -10.77
CA VAL A 14 -0.36 6.39 -10.30
C VAL A 14 -0.36 4.90 -9.94
N ARG A 15 0.26 4.07 -10.79
CA ARG A 15 0.44 2.64 -10.49
C ARG A 15 1.28 2.44 -9.24
N ASP A 16 2.40 3.13 -9.11
CA ASP A 16 3.31 3.03 -7.96
C ASP A 16 2.64 3.47 -6.65
N LEU A 17 1.81 4.52 -6.70
CA LEU A 17 1.01 5.00 -5.56
C LEU A 17 0.09 3.89 -5.04
N LEU A 18 -0.71 3.28 -5.91
CA LEU A 18 -1.63 2.22 -5.49
C LEU A 18 -0.87 0.96 -5.03
N ARG A 19 0.19 0.58 -5.74
CA ARG A 19 1.02 -0.59 -5.38
C ARG A 19 1.62 -0.43 -3.99
N ASP A 20 2.32 0.68 -3.76
CA ASP A 20 3.05 0.90 -2.53
C ASP A 20 2.09 1.14 -1.35
N PHE A 21 0.90 1.70 -1.61
CA PHE A 21 -0.20 1.73 -0.64
C PHE A 21 -0.65 0.33 -0.24
N CYS A 22 -0.96 -0.54 -1.22
CA CYS A 22 -1.43 -1.88 -0.93
C CYS A 22 -0.39 -2.70 -0.16
N LEU A 23 0.87 -2.65 -0.59
CA LEU A 23 1.97 -3.34 0.08
C LEU A 23 2.16 -2.83 1.52
N SER A 24 2.14 -1.51 1.73
CA SER A 24 2.30 -0.92 3.06
C SER A 24 1.12 -1.27 3.98
N ALA A 25 -0.11 -1.16 3.46
CA ALA A 25 -1.32 -1.47 4.21
C ALA A 25 -1.34 -2.92 4.69
N ARG A 26 -0.95 -3.87 3.84
CA ARG A 26 -0.84 -5.29 4.21
C ARG A 26 0.20 -5.51 5.31
N ILE A 27 1.41 -4.97 5.13
CA ILE A 27 2.50 -5.13 6.13
C ILE A 27 2.05 -4.57 7.49
N LEU A 28 1.47 -3.37 7.51
CA LEU A 28 0.96 -2.74 8.72
C LEU A 28 -0.16 -3.56 9.37
N GLU A 29 -1.13 -4.03 8.60
CA GLU A 29 -2.24 -4.83 9.12
C GLU A 29 -1.78 -6.16 9.72
N GLU A 30 -0.84 -6.85 9.07
CA GLU A 30 -0.22 -8.06 9.64
C GLU A 30 0.46 -7.76 10.97
N ARG A 31 1.17 -6.63 11.09
CA ARG A 31 1.83 -6.24 12.34
C ARG A 31 0.82 -5.87 13.43
N PHE A 32 -0.26 -5.17 13.07
CA PHE A 32 -1.30 -4.81 14.02
C PHE A 32 -2.01 -6.06 14.56
N ARG A 33 -2.34 -7.02 13.70
CA ARG A 33 -2.92 -8.31 14.13
C ARG A 33 -1.99 -9.08 15.05
N ALA A 34 -0.70 -9.15 14.72
CA ALA A 34 0.29 -9.81 15.58
C ALA A 34 0.41 -9.13 16.94
N PHE A 35 0.44 -7.79 16.97
CA PHE A 35 0.47 -7.01 18.20
C PHE A 35 -0.78 -7.24 19.07
N GLU A 36 -1.97 -7.25 18.46
CA GLU A 36 -3.24 -7.52 19.14
C GLU A 36 -3.34 -8.96 19.68
N ALA A 37 -2.68 -9.92 19.02
CA ALA A 37 -2.57 -11.30 19.48
C ALA A 37 -1.51 -11.50 20.59
N GLY A 38 -0.83 -10.43 21.02
CA GLY A 38 0.18 -10.46 22.09
C GLY A 38 1.62 -10.66 21.62
N GLY A 39 1.88 -10.69 20.29
CA GLY A 39 3.21 -10.87 19.70
C GLY A 39 4.15 -9.66 19.79
N GLY A 40 3.71 -8.57 20.41
CA GLY A 40 4.44 -7.30 20.44
C GLY A 40 4.51 -6.61 19.07
N MET A 41 4.96 -5.37 19.05
CA MET A 41 5.26 -4.66 17.80
C MET A 41 6.74 -4.82 17.47
N VAL A 42 7.06 -5.16 16.22
CA VAL A 42 8.43 -5.44 15.79
C VAL A 42 9.09 -4.19 15.22
N PHE A 43 10.04 -3.61 15.95
CA PHE A 43 10.80 -2.42 15.57
C PHE A 43 11.44 -2.55 14.19
N GLU A 44 12.11 -3.68 13.91
CA GLU A 44 12.85 -3.90 12.67
C GLU A 44 11.93 -3.80 11.44
N VAL A 45 10.72 -4.36 11.55
CA VAL A 45 9.75 -4.30 10.45
C VAL A 45 9.30 -2.86 10.20
N LEU A 46 9.06 -2.09 11.26
CA LEU A 46 8.67 -0.68 11.13
C LEU A 46 9.83 0.18 10.60
N ARG A 47 11.06 -0.08 11.08
CA ARG A 47 12.28 0.56 10.60
C ARG A 47 12.47 0.29 9.10
N ASP A 48 12.34 -0.94 8.64
CA ASP A 48 12.54 -1.29 7.24
C ASP A 48 11.40 -0.75 6.35
N LEU A 49 10.17 -0.70 6.88
CA LEU A 49 9.01 -0.12 6.19
C LEU A 49 9.17 1.39 5.94
N LEU A 50 9.73 2.12 6.91
CA LEU A 50 10.02 3.55 6.82
C LEU A 50 11.34 3.82 6.07
N GLY A 51 12.33 2.98 6.31
CA GLY A 51 13.72 3.15 5.92
C GLY A 51 14.39 4.35 6.59
N GLU A 52 15.52 4.73 6.02
CA GLU A 52 16.34 5.87 6.46
C GLU A 52 16.44 6.90 5.33
N GLN A 53 16.91 8.11 5.63
CA GLN A 53 17.01 9.18 4.64
C GLN A 53 17.85 8.78 3.41
N MET A 54 18.90 7.99 3.61
CA MET A 54 19.79 7.49 2.54
C MET A 54 19.30 6.18 1.92
N ASN A 55 18.35 5.49 2.55
CA ASN A 55 17.78 4.23 2.07
C ASN A 55 16.27 4.19 2.38
N LYS A 56 15.49 4.83 1.49
CA LYS A 56 14.06 5.05 1.68
C LYS A 56 13.28 3.74 1.68
N GLY A 57 12.51 3.53 2.75
CA GLY A 57 11.59 2.40 2.86
C GLY A 57 10.35 2.59 2.00
N LEU A 58 9.49 1.57 2.00
CA LEU A 58 8.26 1.55 1.20
C LEU A 58 7.32 2.72 1.53
N LEU A 59 7.08 3.02 2.82
CA LEU A 59 6.21 4.13 3.22
C LEU A 59 6.78 5.49 2.84
N TRP A 60 8.11 5.65 2.89
CA TRP A 60 8.75 6.88 2.42
C TRP A 60 8.56 7.06 0.92
N ARG A 61 8.82 6.01 0.13
CA ARG A 61 8.60 6.05 -1.33
C ARG A 61 7.14 6.32 -1.67
N LEU A 62 6.19 5.73 -0.93
CA LEU A 62 4.76 6.00 -1.09
C LEU A 62 4.43 7.48 -0.84
N LYS A 63 4.92 8.04 0.28
CA LYS A 63 4.76 9.46 0.62
C LYS A 63 5.34 10.38 -0.46
N ASP A 64 6.56 10.12 -0.91
CA ASP A 64 7.19 10.94 -1.95
C ASP A 64 6.42 10.85 -3.28
N THR A 65 5.93 9.66 -3.63
CA THR A 65 5.09 9.45 -4.82
C THR A 65 3.80 10.27 -4.73
N ALA A 66 3.14 10.27 -3.56
CA ALA A 66 1.95 11.09 -3.32
C ALA A 66 2.27 12.60 -3.46
N HIS A 67 3.33 13.07 -2.80
CA HIS A 67 3.75 14.47 -2.91
C HIS A 67 4.02 14.88 -4.36
N HIS A 68 4.69 14.04 -5.14
CA HIS A 68 4.99 14.33 -6.55
C HIS A 68 3.72 14.34 -7.43
N LEU A 69 2.72 13.52 -7.11
CA LEU A 69 1.46 13.51 -7.84
C LEU A 69 0.58 14.71 -7.52
N PHE A 70 0.56 15.15 -6.26
CA PHE A 70 -0.50 16.01 -5.73
C PHE A 70 -0.07 17.44 -5.35
N ARG A 71 1.20 17.68 -5.02
CA ARG A 71 1.63 18.96 -4.39
C ARG A 71 1.95 20.09 -5.37
N ASP A 72 2.30 19.76 -6.62
CA ASP A 72 2.79 20.72 -7.63
C ASP A 72 1.80 21.01 -8.77
N ARG A 73 0.52 20.65 -8.62
CA ARG A 73 -0.50 20.86 -9.66
C ARG A 73 -1.32 22.10 -9.36
N ASP A 74 -1.30 23.05 -10.29
CA ASP A 74 -2.13 24.27 -10.33
C ASP A 74 -3.65 23.97 -10.50
N GLU A 75 -4.08 22.72 -10.28
CA GLU A 75 -5.45 22.25 -10.44
C GLU A 75 -6.05 21.94 -9.07
N ASP A 76 -7.27 22.43 -8.84
CA ASP A 76 -8.07 22.09 -7.66
C ASP A 76 -8.45 20.60 -7.71
N ASN A 77 -7.61 19.76 -7.09
CA ASN A 77 -7.85 18.33 -6.92
C ASN A 77 -7.93 17.98 -5.43
N PRO A 78 -9.08 18.23 -4.77
CA PRO A 78 -9.25 17.97 -3.35
C PRO A 78 -9.02 16.50 -2.98
N VAL A 79 -9.40 15.57 -3.85
CA VAL A 79 -9.24 14.13 -3.62
C VAL A 79 -7.76 13.75 -3.56
N GLY A 80 -6.96 14.28 -4.49
CA GLY A 80 -5.50 14.11 -4.48
C GLY A 80 -4.85 14.70 -3.23
N GLN A 81 -5.28 15.89 -2.82
CA GLN A 81 -4.79 16.53 -1.59
C GLN A 81 -5.15 15.73 -0.33
N PHE A 82 -6.36 15.16 -0.26
CA PHE A 82 -6.74 14.27 0.83
C PHE A 82 -5.91 12.98 0.84
N LEU A 83 -5.64 12.39 -0.33
CA LEU A 83 -4.77 11.23 -0.42
C LEU A 83 -3.34 11.55 0.03
N ASP A 84 -2.78 12.68 -0.41
CA ASP A 84 -1.46 13.15 0.03
C ASP A 84 -1.41 13.31 1.55
N TRP A 85 -2.41 13.98 2.11
CA TRP A 85 -2.53 14.19 3.55
C TRP A 85 -2.65 12.86 4.31
N CYS A 86 -3.52 11.95 3.87
CA CYS A 86 -3.70 10.65 4.48
C CYS A 86 -2.40 9.83 4.47
N ILE A 87 -1.70 9.79 3.33
CA ILE A 87 -0.44 9.05 3.19
C ILE A 87 0.65 9.67 4.06
N GLY A 88 0.75 11.00 4.09
CA GLY A 88 1.66 11.71 4.99
C GLY A 88 1.37 11.39 6.46
N TYR A 89 0.10 11.33 6.85
CA TYR A 89 -0.28 11.01 8.22
C TYR A 89 0.02 9.55 8.59
N ILE A 90 -0.21 8.59 7.69
CA ILE A 90 0.20 7.19 7.89
C ILE A 90 1.72 7.12 8.13
N PHE A 91 2.50 7.84 7.32
CA PHE A 91 3.96 7.89 7.48
C PHE A 91 4.36 8.41 8.87
N HIS A 92 3.77 9.52 9.31
CA HIS A 92 4.09 10.13 10.60
C HIS A 92 3.64 9.30 11.81
N GLU A 93 2.46 8.70 11.78
CA GLU A 93 2.02 7.80 12.86
C GLU A 93 2.87 6.54 12.90
N THR A 94 3.31 6.02 11.74
CA THR A 94 4.23 4.88 11.70
C THR A 94 5.61 5.23 12.25
N MET A 95 6.11 6.45 12.03
CA MET A 95 7.34 6.95 12.65
C MET A 95 7.23 6.95 14.18
N LYS A 96 6.13 7.46 14.74
CA LYS A 96 5.87 7.43 16.19
C LYS A 96 5.83 6.00 16.71
N LEU A 97 5.05 5.15 16.04
CA LEU A 97 4.91 3.74 16.39
C LEU A 97 6.25 2.99 16.39
N LYS A 98 7.15 3.33 15.46
CA LYS A 98 8.50 2.76 15.40
C LYS A 98 9.32 3.15 16.64
N GLU A 99 9.28 4.41 17.05
CA GLU A 99 9.98 4.86 18.27
C GLU A 99 9.40 4.18 19.53
N ASP A 100 8.08 4.05 19.62
CA ASP A 100 7.42 3.34 20.74
C ASP A 100 7.78 1.85 20.76
N ALA A 101 7.83 1.19 19.60
CA ALA A 101 8.27 -0.19 19.48
C ALA A 101 9.74 -0.36 19.91
N TYR A 102 10.62 0.58 19.55
CA TYR A 102 12.00 0.59 20.01
C TYR A 102 12.09 0.66 21.54
N GLN A 103 11.31 1.54 22.16
CA GLN A 103 11.27 1.68 23.61
C GLN A 103 10.81 0.38 24.29
N GLN A 104 9.74 -0.25 23.79
CA GLN A 104 9.24 -1.52 24.33
C GLN A 104 10.27 -2.64 24.24
N GLN A 105 10.97 -2.75 23.11
CA GLN A 105 11.93 -3.84 22.91
C GLN A 105 13.22 -3.67 23.70
N ASN A 106 13.74 -2.44 23.80
CA ASN A 106 15.06 -2.20 24.39
C ASN A 106 15.01 -1.81 25.86
N TYR A 107 13.99 -1.06 26.29
CA TYR A 107 13.93 -0.55 27.67
C TYR A 107 13.07 -1.44 28.59
N ALA A 108 11.99 -2.05 28.10
CA ALA A 108 11.14 -2.88 28.96
C ALA A 108 11.83 -4.11 29.58
N PRO A 109 12.76 -4.81 28.91
CA PRO A 109 13.54 -5.87 29.57
C PRO A 109 14.36 -5.35 30.74
N TRP A 110 15.03 -4.20 30.57
CA TRP A 110 15.87 -3.59 31.60
C TRP A 110 15.07 -3.19 32.84
N PHE A 111 13.89 -2.58 32.68
CA PHE A 111 13.04 -2.25 33.82
C PHE A 111 12.51 -3.49 34.55
N ARG A 112 12.19 -4.56 33.83
CA ARG A 112 11.76 -5.83 34.46
C ARG A 112 12.90 -6.47 35.25
N GLU A 113 14.12 -6.41 34.74
CA GLU A 113 15.30 -6.85 35.49
C GLU A 113 15.53 -6.01 36.75
N MET A 114 15.39 -4.68 36.63
CA MET A 114 15.53 -3.74 37.75
C MET A 114 14.54 -4.05 38.89
N GLN A 115 13.28 -4.33 38.55
CA GLN A 115 12.24 -4.68 39.53
C GLN A 115 12.50 -5.98 40.28
N ASN A 116 13.32 -6.88 39.72
CA ASN A 116 13.69 -8.15 40.35
C ASN A 116 14.93 -8.04 41.26
N ARG A 117 15.59 -6.88 41.30
CA ARG A 117 16.74 -6.64 42.17
C ARG A 117 16.27 -6.15 43.54
N GLU A 118 16.99 -6.53 44.60
CA GLU A 118 16.85 -5.86 45.89
C GLU A 118 17.43 -4.46 45.77
N LEU A 119 16.54 -3.47 45.77
CA LEU A 119 16.88 -2.05 45.67
C LEU A 119 16.43 -1.32 46.94
N PRO A 120 17.11 -0.21 47.30
CA PRO A 120 16.59 0.72 48.30
C PRO A 120 15.16 1.15 47.96
N GLU A 121 14.35 1.43 48.99
CA GLU A 121 12.93 1.79 48.81
C GLU A 121 12.72 3.00 47.88
N THR A 122 13.61 4.00 47.95
CA THR A 122 13.60 5.17 47.08
C THR A 122 13.75 4.81 45.60
N ASP A 123 14.64 3.86 45.31
CA ASP A 123 14.96 3.45 43.94
C ASP A 123 13.84 2.57 43.38
N LEU A 124 13.18 1.77 44.24
CA LEU A 124 11.98 1.00 43.89
C LEU A 124 10.81 1.91 43.50
N ILE A 125 10.58 3.02 44.22
CA ILE A 125 9.52 3.99 43.90
C ILE A 125 9.78 4.61 42.52
N ILE A 126 10.99 5.13 42.29
CA ILE A 126 11.39 5.72 41.01
C ILE A 126 11.29 4.70 39.88
N SER A 127 11.76 3.47 40.09
CA SER A 127 11.68 2.41 39.08
C SER A 127 10.24 2.06 38.71
N ARG A 128 9.29 2.09 39.66
CA ARG A 128 7.87 1.85 39.38
C ARG A 128 7.25 2.99 38.57
N GLU A 129 7.54 4.24 38.93
CA GLU A 129 7.05 5.41 38.19
C GLU A 129 7.57 5.44 36.75
N LEU A 130 8.87 5.18 36.55
CA LEU A 130 9.46 5.11 35.22
C LEU A 130 8.93 3.91 34.40
N PHE A 131 8.61 2.78 35.05
CA PHE A 131 7.96 1.66 34.38
C PHE A 131 6.53 1.99 33.92
N GLN A 132 5.81 2.89 34.60
CA GLN A 132 4.50 3.36 34.14
C GLN A 132 4.61 4.10 32.78
N LEU A 133 5.72 4.77 32.49
CA LEU A 133 5.94 5.39 31.18
C LEU A 133 5.93 4.34 30.05
N LEU A 134 6.51 3.16 30.29
CA LEU A 134 6.46 2.06 29.32
C LEU A 134 5.04 1.49 29.15
N MET A 135 4.23 1.45 30.20
CA MET A 135 2.82 1.07 30.05
C MET A 135 2.06 2.06 29.17
N GLN A 136 2.32 3.37 29.33
CA GLN A 136 1.76 4.41 28.48
C GLN A 136 2.22 4.29 27.02
N THR A 137 3.46 3.85 26.77
CA THR A 137 3.96 3.55 25.42
C THR A 137 3.12 2.46 24.75
N ASN A 138 2.76 1.38 25.45
CA ASN A 138 1.91 0.33 24.87
C ASN A 138 0.50 0.82 24.53
N GLU A 139 -0.10 1.65 25.40
CA GLU A 139 -1.38 2.30 25.10
C GLU A 139 -1.28 3.24 23.91
N SER A 140 -0.16 3.95 23.77
CA SER A 140 0.13 4.76 22.59
C SER A 140 0.09 3.88 21.36
N MET A 141 0.91 2.83 21.30
CA MET A 141 1.01 1.97 20.12
C MET A 141 -0.35 1.44 19.65
N GLN A 142 -1.26 1.13 20.58
CA GLN A 142 -2.65 0.77 20.25
C GLN A 142 -3.46 1.92 19.65
N ARG A 143 -3.29 3.16 20.13
CA ARG A 143 -3.87 4.36 19.53
C ARG A 143 -3.28 4.64 18.14
N GLU A 144 -1.97 4.62 17.95
CA GLU A 144 -1.34 4.82 16.63
C GLU A 144 -1.83 3.76 15.63
N SER A 145 -1.87 2.48 16.03
CA SER A 145 -2.37 1.38 15.18
C SER A 145 -3.82 1.61 14.74
N ARG A 146 -4.69 2.03 15.67
CA ARG A 146 -6.10 2.36 15.36
C ARG A 146 -6.24 3.56 14.43
N ARG A 147 -5.42 4.59 14.61
CA ARG A 147 -5.40 5.78 13.73
C ARG A 147 -4.94 5.42 12.33
N ILE A 148 -3.85 4.67 12.19
CA ILE A 148 -3.34 4.20 10.89
C ILE A 148 -4.43 3.39 10.17
N ARG A 149 -5.07 2.42 10.85
CA ARG A 149 -6.18 1.65 10.28
C ARG A 149 -7.35 2.54 9.85
N PHE A 150 -7.70 3.54 10.64
CA PHE A 150 -8.75 4.50 10.27
C PHE A 150 -8.41 5.25 8.97
N ILE A 151 -7.16 5.69 8.82
CA ILE A 151 -6.73 6.43 7.63
C ILE A 151 -6.64 5.53 6.40
N ILE A 152 -6.14 4.31 6.56
CA ILE A 152 -6.18 3.29 5.49
C ILE A 152 -7.63 3.10 4.99
N ARG A 153 -8.61 3.03 5.90
CA ARG A 153 -10.04 2.95 5.50
C ARG A 153 -10.51 4.19 4.74
N GLN A 154 -10.01 5.39 5.04
CA GLN A 154 -10.34 6.58 4.24
C GLN A 154 -9.68 6.53 2.86
N CYS A 155 -8.42 6.11 2.77
CA CYS A 155 -7.74 5.89 1.49
C CYS A 155 -8.51 4.91 0.60
N ARG A 156 -9.03 3.80 1.15
CA ARG A 156 -9.86 2.82 0.40
C ARG A 156 -11.09 3.45 -0.26
N LYS A 157 -11.65 4.53 0.31
CA LYS A 157 -12.76 5.29 -0.26
C LYS A 157 -12.32 6.35 -1.26
N LEU A 158 -11.15 6.96 -1.03
CA LEU A 158 -10.60 8.00 -1.89
C LEU A 158 -9.99 7.46 -3.19
N PHE A 159 -9.37 6.28 -3.15
CA PHE A 159 -8.74 5.67 -4.33
C PHE A 159 -9.71 5.44 -5.50
N PRO A 160 -10.91 4.87 -5.31
CA PRO A 160 -11.89 4.77 -6.39
C PRO A 160 -12.21 6.11 -7.04
N ILE A 161 -12.37 7.18 -6.25
CA ILE A 161 -12.66 8.52 -6.75
C ILE A 161 -11.47 9.05 -7.56
N TYR A 162 -10.25 8.92 -7.02
CA TYR A 162 -9.04 9.39 -7.69
C TYR A 162 -8.74 8.64 -9.00
N LEU A 163 -9.02 7.33 -9.04
CA LEU A 163 -8.67 6.46 -10.16
C LEU A 163 -9.77 6.38 -11.24
N ALA A 164 -10.85 7.14 -11.12
CA ALA A 164 -12.01 7.07 -12.02
C ALA A 164 -11.66 7.34 -13.51
N ASP A 165 -10.62 8.15 -13.76
CA ASP A 165 -10.15 8.49 -15.11
C ASP A 165 -8.91 7.69 -15.55
N GLN A 166 -8.59 6.59 -14.87
CA GLN A 166 -7.41 5.77 -15.13
C GLN A 166 -7.69 4.54 -16.01
N GLU A 167 -8.81 4.52 -16.73
CA GLU A 167 -9.26 3.40 -17.58
C GLU A 167 -8.21 2.97 -18.62
N LYS A 168 -7.36 3.91 -19.08
CA LYS A 168 -6.31 3.70 -20.10
C LYS A 168 -4.93 3.42 -19.51
N ASN A 169 -4.77 3.49 -18.20
CA ASN A 169 -3.50 3.27 -17.53
C ASN A 169 -3.18 1.76 -17.51
N HIS A 170 -2.47 1.30 -18.55
CA HIS A 170 -2.15 -0.11 -18.74
C HIS A 170 -1.14 -0.63 -17.68
N TRP A 171 -0.31 0.24 -17.10
CA TRP A 171 0.56 -0.12 -15.96
C TRP A 171 -0.27 -0.45 -14.72
N LEU A 172 -1.29 0.36 -14.43
CA LEU A 172 -2.24 0.13 -13.36
C LEU A 172 -3.01 -1.16 -13.59
N ALA A 173 -3.52 -1.39 -14.81
CA ALA A 173 -4.23 -2.62 -15.18
C ALA A 173 -3.36 -3.87 -14.96
N ARG A 174 -2.10 -3.84 -15.42
CA ARG A 174 -1.14 -4.93 -15.21
C ARG A 174 -0.90 -5.21 -13.73
N PHE A 175 -0.77 -4.17 -12.91
CA PHE A 175 -0.62 -4.33 -11.46
C PHE A 175 -1.87 -4.97 -10.84
N LEU A 176 -3.06 -4.43 -11.13
CA LEU A 176 -4.34 -4.92 -10.61
C LEU A 176 -4.63 -6.38 -11.01
N PHE A 177 -4.22 -6.78 -12.22
CA PHE A 177 -4.33 -8.15 -12.69
C PHE A 177 -3.33 -9.06 -11.97
N LYS A 178 -2.03 -8.73 -12.01
CA LYS A 178 -0.97 -9.59 -11.45
C LYS A 178 -1.05 -9.73 -9.92
N TYR A 179 -1.40 -8.65 -9.22
CA TYR A 179 -1.46 -8.60 -7.76
C TYR A 179 -2.89 -8.51 -7.25
N ASN A 180 -3.82 -9.15 -7.95
CA ASN A 180 -5.24 -9.08 -7.64
C ASN A 180 -5.57 -9.54 -6.20
N GLY A 181 -4.90 -10.60 -5.73
CA GLY A 181 -5.04 -11.10 -4.36
C GLY A 181 -4.70 -10.04 -3.31
N LEU A 182 -3.57 -9.33 -3.48
CA LEU A 182 -3.15 -8.25 -2.60
C LEU A 182 -4.17 -7.10 -2.61
N VAL A 183 -4.64 -6.70 -3.79
CA VAL A 183 -5.60 -5.58 -3.92
C VAL A 183 -6.93 -5.96 -3.26
N ARG A 184 -7.40 -7.19 -3.44
CA ARG A 184 -8.61 -7.70 -2.77
C ARG A 184 -8.45 -7.76 -1.25
N GLU A 185 -7.31 -8.23 -0.76
CA GLU A 185 -7.00 -8.24 0.67
C GLU A 185 -7.01 -6.83 1.26
N VAL A 186 -6.45 -5.85 0.55
CA VAL A 186 -6.37 -4.47 1.04
C VAL A 186 -7.68 -3.72 0.91
N PHE A 187 -8.45 -3.91 -0.16
CA PHE A 187 -9.69 -3.16 -0.39
C PHE A 187 -10.94 -3.86 0.14
N GLU A 188 -10.89 -5.16 0.44
CA GLU A 188 -11.98 -5.92 1.06
C GLU A 188 -13.32 -5.67 0.32
N GLU A 189 -14.36 -5.21 1.02
CA GLU A 189 -15.65 -4.86 0.44
C GLU A 189 -15.58 -3.76 -0.63
N ASN A 190 -14.60 -2.86 -0.56
CA ASN A 190 -14.42 -1.76 -1.52
C ASN A 190 -13.75 -2.20 -2.83
N TYR A 191 -13.30 -3.46 -2.96
CA TYR A 191 -12.62 -3.92 -4.17
C TYR A 191 -13.52 -3.78 -5.41
N ARG A 192 -14.81 -4.10 -5.30
CA ARG A 192 -15.75 -3.99 -6.42
C ARG A 192 -15.93 -2.54 -6.86
N ASP A 193 -16.05 -1.63 -5.89
CA ASP A 193 -16.19 -0.20 -6.15
C ASP A 193 -14.93 0.37 -6.80
N LEU A 194 -13.74 -0.08 -6.39
CA LEU A 194 -12.47 0.30 -7.01
C LEU A 194 -12.44 -0.07 -8.50
N ILE A 195 -12.73 -1.33 -8.84
CA ILE A 195 -12.70 -1.78 -10.24
C ILE A 195 -13.78 -1.08 -11.06
N ARG A 196 -14.99 -0.93 -10.51
CA ARG A 196 -16.10 -0.23 -11.18
C ARG A 196 -15.79 1.24 -11.39
N ALA A 197 -15.11 1.91 -10.47
CA ALA A 197 -14.74 3.31 -10.65
C ALA A 197 -13.76 3.49 -11.82
N ILE A 198 -12.76 2.60 -11.95
CA ILE A 198 -11.73 2.69 -13.00
C ILE A 198 -12.32 2.35 -14.37
N TYR A 199 -13.10 1.27 -14.48
CA TYR A 199 -13.52 0.71 -15.77
C TYR A 199 -15.01 0.90 -16.09
N LYS A 200 -15.76 1.54 -15.20
CA LYS A 200 -17.18 1.89 -15.38
C LYS A 200 -17.99 0.64 -15.75
N ASP A 201 -18.65 0.66 -16.90
CA ASP A 201 -19.49 -0.42 -17.41
C ASP A 201 -18.72 -1.42 -18.29
N SER A 202 -17.39 -1.32 -18.35
CA SER A 202 -16.52 -2.20 -19.16
C SER A 202 -15.46 -2.91 -18.29
N PRO A 203 -15.87 -3.72 -17.29
CA PRO A 203 -14.94 -4.38 -16.36
C PRO A 203 -13.95 -5.33 -17.04
N GLU A 204 -14.22 -5.84 -18.24
CA GLU A 204 -13.27 -6.63 -19.04
C GLU A 204 -12.00 -5.87 -19.41
N MET A 205 -12.05 -4.53 -19.37
CA MET A 205 -10.93 -3.69 -19.73
C MET A 205 -9.75 -3.84 -18.76
N LEU A 206 -9.99 -4.33 -17.54
CA LEU A 206 -8.91 -4.69 -16.61
C LEU A 206 -7.99 -5.73 -17.24
N GLU A 207 -8.54 -6.89 -17.61
CA GLU A 207 -7.78 -7.99 -18.18
C GLU A 207 -7.23 -7.64 -19.58
N ILE A 208 -8.00 -6.93 -20.41
CA ILE A 208 -7.57 -6.50 -21.75
C ILE A 208 -6.38 -5.55 -21.66
N MET A 209 -6.43 -4.53 -20.80
CA MET A 209 -5.32 -3.58 -20.65
C MET A 209 -4.09 -4.24 -20.00
N ALA A 210 -4.29 -5.18 -19.08
CA ALA A 210 -3.21 -5.98 -18.54
C ALA A 210 -2.51 -6.83 -19.62
N SER A 211 -3.29 -7.51 -20.48
CA SER A 211 -2.77 -8.27 -21.63
C SER A 211 -1.90 -7.39 -22.54
N ARG A 212 -2.41 -6.20 -22.90
CA ARG A 212 -1.69 -5.24 -23.75
C ARG A 212 -0.37 -4.81 -23.13
N SER A 213 -0.38 -4.43 -21.84
CA SER A 213 0.85 -4.05 -21.12
C SER A 213 1.87 -5.20 -21.04
N LEU A 214 1.40 -6.44 -20.83
CA LEU A 214 2.26 -7.61 -20.76
C LEU A 214 2.89 -7.92 -22.12
N ARG A 215 2.10 -7.83 -23.19
CA ARG A 215 2.54 -8.01 -24.57
C ARG A 215 3.59 -6.97 -24.98
N GLU A 216 3.35 -5.69 -24.68
CA GLU A 216 4.34 -4.62 -24.90
C GLU A 216 5.65 -4.86 -24.15
N GLY A 217 5.56 -5.49 -22.97
CA GLY A 217 6.73 -5.89 -22.19
C GLY A 217 7.37 -7.23 -22.60
N GLY A 218 6.87 -7.91 -23.64
CA GLY A 218 7.40 -9.21 -24.09
C GLY A 218 6.99 -10.43 -23.26
N TRP A 219 6.04 -10.29 -22.34
CA TRP A 219 5.59 -11.35 -21.43
C TRP A 219 4.46 -12.18 -22.05
N VAL A 220 4.84 -13.04 -23.01
CA VAL A 220 3.91 -13.76 -23.90
C VAL A 220 2.89 -14.60 -23.15
N ILE A 221 3.36 -15.46 -22.24
CA ILE A 221 2.52 -16.40 -21.50
C ILE A 221 1.51 -15.63 -20.63
N GLN A 222 1.99 -14.62 -19.90
CA GLN A 222 1.15 -13.84 -19.00
C GLN A 222 0.14 -12.96 -19.76
N ALA A 223 0.51 -12.47 -20.95
CA ALA A 223 -0.44 -11.76 -21.82
C ALA A 223 -1.59 -12.69 -22.26
N ALA A 224 -1.27 -13.94 -22.58
CA ALA A 224 -2.27 -14.94 -22.95
C ALA A 224 -3.19 -15.29 -21.77
N GLU A 225 -2.63 -15.50 -20.57
CA GLU A 225 -3.41 -15.72 -19.35
C GLU A 225 -4.41 -14.57 -19.09
N ALA A 226 -3.97 -13.32 -19.29
CA ALA A 226 -4.84 -12.16 -19.15
C ALA A 226 -5.95 -12.12 -20.21
N ALA A 227 -5.62 -12.34 -21.48
CA ALA A 227 -6.61 -12.34 -22.56
C ALA A 227 -7.62 -13.50 -22.43
N GLU A 228 -7.18 -14.67 -22.01
CA GLU A 228 -8.03 -15.82 -21.69
C GLU A 228 -8.96 -15.53 -20.51
N ALA A 229 -8.45 -14.90 -19.45
CA ALA A 229 -9.25 -14.47 -18.31
C ALA A 229 -10.34 -13.47 -18.72
N ALA A 230 -10.04 -12.53 -19.63
CA ALA A 230 -11.02 -11.60 -20.18
C ALA A 230 -12.16 -12.35 -20.89
N CYS A 231 -11.82 -13.27 -21.82
CA CYS A 231 -12.81 -14.05 -22.56
C CYS A 231 -13.62 -15.00 -21.66
N GLY A 232 -12.98 -15.60 -20.66
CA GLY A 232 -13.63 -16.52 -19.73
C GLY A 232 -14.67 -15.82 -18.84
N LYS A 233 -14.36 -14.61 -18.38
CA LYS A 233 -15.30 -13.81 -17.57
C LYS A 233 -16.35 -13.09 -18.41
N TRP A 234 -15.99 -12.67 -19.62
CA TRP A 234 -16.80 -11.82 -20.49
C TRP A 234 -16.92 -12.39 -21.91
N PRO A 235 -17.55 -13.56 -22.08
CA PRO A 235 -17.57 -14.28 -23.36
C PRO A 235 -18.29 -13.53 -24.48
N ALA A 236 -19.21 -12.61 -24.16
CA ALA A 236 -19.90 -11.77 -25.13
C ALA A 236 -19.12 -10.50 -25.53
N SER A 237 -17.98 -10.20 -24.86
CA SER A 237 -17.21 -9.00 -25.16
C SER A 237 -16.38 -9.18 -26.43
N GLN A 238 -16.74 -8.41 -27.47
CA GLN A 238 -15.99 -8.38 -28.72
C GLN A 238 -14.54 -7.89 -28.51
N ALA A 239 -14.34 -6.97 -27.56
CA ALA A 239 -13.02 -6.44 -27.24
C ALA A 239 -12.11 -7.52 -26.63
N ALA A 240 -12.66 -8.37 -25.74
CA ALA A 240 -11.93 -9.48 -25.15
C ALA A 240 -11.54 -10.53 -26.22
N ALA A 241 -12.48 -10.88 -27.11
CA ALA A 241 -12.23 -11.82 -28.20
C ALA A 241 -11.12 -11.32 -29.15
N LEU A 242 -11.14 -10.02 -29.50
CA LEU A 242 -10.14 -9.40 -30.36
C LEU A 242 -8.74 -9.39 -29.72
N GLU A 243 -8.65 -9.06 -28.43
CA GLU A 243 -7.38 -9.10 -27.70
C GLU A 243 -6.81 -10.53 -27.67
N LYS A 244 -7.64 -11.53 -27.39
CA LYS A 244 -7.22 -12.94 -27.41
C LYS A 244 -6.70 -13.36 -28.77
N GLN A 245 -7.42 -13.05 -29.86
CA GLN A 245 -6.96 -13.34 -31.22
C GLN A 245 -5.60 -12.68 -31.52
N THR A 246 -5.40 -11.45 -31.05
CA THR A 246 -4.15 -10.71 -31.21
C THR A 246 -2.99 -11.41 -30.49
N VAL A 247 -3.21 -11.85 -29.26
CA VAL A 247 -2.21 -12.57 -28.47
C VAL A 247 -1.91 -13.95 -29.04
N ASP A 248 -2.92 -14.70 -29.47
CA ASP A 248 -2.76 -16.03 -30.09
C ASP A 248 -1.94 -15.96 -31.39
N ALA A 249 -2.21 -14.95 -32.23
CA ALA A 249 -1.43 -14.71 -33.43
C ALA A 249 0.02 -14.34 -33.11
N TRP A 250 0.25 -13.59 -32.03
CA TRP A 250 1.59 -13.24 -31.56
C TRP A 250 2.35 -14.46 -31.02
N ARG A 251 1.70 -15.32 -30.23
CA ARG A 251 2.21 -16.61 -29.75
C ARG A 251 2.64 -17.53 -30.87
N ALA A 252 1.77 -17.72 -31.86
CA ALA A 252 2.04 -18.56 -33.02
C ALA A 252 3.29 -18.11 -33.79
N ARG A 253 3.53 -16.78 -33.90
CA ARG A 253 4.74 -16.22 -34.53
C ARG A 253 6.00 -16.49 -33.71
N LEU A 254 5.91 -16.46 -32.39
CA LEU A 254 7.05 -16.67 -31.49
C LEU A 254 7.34 -18.16 -31.20
N ARG A 255 6.43 -19.07 -31.59
CA ARG A 255 6.49 -20.51 -31.27
C ARG A 255 6.50 -20.80 -29.76
N VAL A 256 5.71 -20.03 -29.00
CA VAL A 256 5.53 -20.14 -27.53
C VAL A 256 4.05 -20.20 -27.17
#